data_AF-A0A7V5VL13-F1
#
_entry.id   AF-A0A7V5VL13-F1
#
_cell.length_a   1.000
_cell.length_b   1.000
_cell.length_c   1.000
_cell.angle_alpha   90.00
_cell.angle_beta   90.00
_cell.angle_gamma   90.00
#
_symmetry.space_group_name_H-M   'P 1'
#
loop_
_entity.id
_entity.type
_entity.pdbx_description
1 polymer ?
#
loop_
_entity_poly.entity_id
_entity_poly.type
_entity_poly.pdbx_seq_one_letter_code
_entity_poly.pdbx_strand_id
1 'polypeptide(L)'
;MLLKQFQRRSMVKNGIDRLEEHLSELKRLRVGVITNHTGLTAEREHLIDKLQRLGVTIGALFSPEHGIRGQLDETVPDSVDERTGLPIYSLYGERKKPTPSQLANLDALIFDIQDIGARYYTYISTMGLAMEAAAERKIP
;
A
#
# COMPACT_ATOMS: atom_id res chain seq x y z
N MET A 1 -32.40 19.91 -29.29
CA MET A 1 -31.16 19.98 -28.49
C MET A 1 -31.05 18.69 -27.67
N LEU A 2 -30.56 17.61 -28.30
CA LEU A 2 -30.39 16.31 -27.62
C LEU A 2 -29.04 16.30 -26.89
N LEU A 3 -29.08 16.30 -25.56
CA LEU A 3 -27.94 15.90 -24.74
C LEU A 3 -27.70 14.41 -24.98
N LYS A 4 -26.63 14.07 -25.70
CA LYS A 4 -26.11 12.70 -25.72
C LYS A 4 -25.77 12.33 -24.28
N GLN A 5 -26.56 11.45 -23.67
CA GLN A 5 -26.13 10.69 -22.52
C GLN A 5 -24.88 9.91 -22.97
N PHE A 6 -23.70 10.37 -22.56
CA PHE A 6 -22.53 9.52 -22.58
C PHE A 6 -22.87 8.33 -21.69
N GLN A 7 -23.04 7.15 -22.30
CA GLN A 7 -23.03 5.91 -21.55
C GLN A 7 -21.75 5.92 -20.72
N ARG A 8 -21.93 5.99 -19.39
CA ARG A 8 -20.84 5.88 -18.42
C ARG A 8 -20.22 4.51 -18.68
N ARG A 9 -19.07 4.49 -19.36
CA ARG A 9 -18.26 3.26 -19.54
C ARG A 9 -18.16 2.58 -18.18
N SER A 10 -18.34 1.26 -18.12
CA SER A 10 -18.16 0.51 -16.89
C SER A 10 -16.80 0.88 -16.30
N MET A 11 -16.82 1.50 -15.12
CA MET A 11 -15.60 1.90 -14.44
C MET A 11 -14.83 0.63 -14.09
N VAL A 12 -13.54 0.61 -14.41
CA VAL A 12 -12.66 -0.47 -13.94
C VAL A 12 -12.67 -0.43 -12.41
N LYS A 13 -12.87 -1.59 -11.78
CA LYS A 13 -12.66 -1.76 -10.34
C LYS A 13 -11.24 -2.24 -10.12
N ASN A 14 -10.43 -1.43 -9.43
CA ASN A 14 -9.07 -1.78 -9.07
C ASN A 14 -9.07 -2.81 -7.93
N GLY A 15 -7.91 -3.39 -7.62
CA GLY A 15 -7.79 -4.36 -6.52
C GLY A 15 -8.33 -3.82 -5.19
N ILE A 16 -7.98 -2.57 -4.84
CA ILE A 16 -8.47 -1.87 -3.64
C ILE A 16 -10.00 -1.76 -3.59
N ASP A 17 -10.68 -1.63 -4.74
CA ASP A 17 -12.14 -1.53 -4.80
C ASP A 17 -12.83 -2.87 -4.53
N ARG A 18 -12.09 -3.98 -4.57
CA ARG A 18 -12.57 -5.35 -4.34
C ARG A 18 -12.15 -5.94 -2.99
N LEU A 19 -11.48 -5.17 -2.12
CA LEU A 19 -10.99 -5.65 -0.82
C LEU A 19 -12.05 -6.34 0.05
N GLU A 20 -13.30 -5.88 -0.02
CA GLU A 20 -14.39 -6.45 0.78
C GLU A 20 -14.69 -7.92 0.41
N GLU A 21 -14.32 -8.37 -0.79
CA GLU A 21 -14.45 -9.77 -1.23
C GLU A 21 -13.48 -10.70 -0.49
N HIS A 22 -12.40 -10.15 0.08
CA HIS A 22 -11.37 -10.87 0.84
C HIS A 22 -11.39 -10.54 2.35
N LEU A 23 -12.42 -9.83 2.83
CA LEU A 23 -12.41 -9.24 4.17
C LEU A 23 -12.34 -10.28 5.29
N SER A 24 -12.96 -11.44 5.10
CA SER A 24 -12.94 -12.54 6.08
C SER A 24 -11.52 -13.08 6.32
N GLU A 25 -10.70 -13.13 5.28
CA GLU A 25 -9.30 -13.54 5.33
C GLU A 25 -8.47 -12.42 5.95
N LEU A 26 -8.59 -11.19 5.44
CA LEU A 26 -7.80 -10.03 5.89
C LEU A 26 -8.02 -9.70 7.38
N LYS A 27 -9.23 -9.87 7.91
CA LYS A 27 -9.53 -9.61 9.34
C LYS A 27 -8.79 -10.55 10.30
N ARG A 28 -8.31 -11.69 9.83
CA ARG A 28 -7.55 -12.66 10.64
C ARG A 28 -6.05 -12.41 10.60
N LEU A 29 -5.60 -11.48 9.78
CA LEU A 29 -4.19 -11.19 9.53
C LEU A 29 -3.82 -9.83 10.14
N ARG A 30 -2.60 -9.75 10.63
CA ARG A 30 -1.88 -8.50 10.91
C ARG A 30 -1.05 -8.15 9.68
N VAL A 31 -1.54 -7.23 8.86
CA VAL A 31 -0.94 -6.92 7.55
C VAL A 31 0.08 -5.80 7.65
N GLY A 32 1.17 -5.91 6.88
CA GLY A 32 2.01 -4.77 6.51
C GLY A 32 1.50 -4.15 5.22
N VAL A 33 1.50 -2.82 5.11
CA VAL A 33 0.98 -2.13 3.92
C VAL A 33 2.09 -1.34 3.25
N ILE A 34 2.43 -1.73 2.03
CA ILE A 34 3.33 -1.00 1.13
C ILE A 34 2.47 -0.18 0.17
N THR A 35 2.45 1.13 0.36
CA THR A 35 1.62 2.03 -0.45
C THR A 35 2.24 3.43 -0.54
N ASN A 36 1.57 4.32 -1.26
CA ASN A 36 1.85 5.75 -1.28
C ASN A 36 0.55 6.50 -1.61
N HIS A 37 0.64 7.80 -1.90
CA HIS A 37 -0.49 8.66 -2.26
C HIS A 37 -1.36 8.17 -3.44
N THR A 38 -0.91 7.19 -4.22
CA THR A 38 -1.67 6.62 -5.35
C THR A 38 -2.63 5.49 -4.94
N GLY A 39 -2.48 4.92 -3.73
CA GLY A 39 -3.31 3.84 -3.20
C GLY A 39 -4.70 4.34 -2.77
N LEU A 40 -5.52 4.68 -3.76
CA LEU A 40 -6.83 5.30 -3.60
C LEU A 40 -7.94 4.45 -4.23
N THR A 41 -9.10 4.38 -3.58
CA THR A 41 -10.32 3.80 -4.17
C THR A 41 -10.90 4.69 -5.27
N ALA A 42 -11.90 4.17 -5.99
CA ALA A 42 -12.74 4.96 -6.90
C ALA A 42 -13.37 6.21 -6.23
N GLU A 43 -13.68 6.13 -4.94
CA GLU A 43 -14.21 7.23 -4.11
C GLU A 43 -13.12 8.12 -3.49
N ARG A 44 -11.84 7.89 -3.83
CA ARG A 44 -10.67 8.62 -3.31
C ARG A 44 -10.41 8.41 -1.81
N GLU A 45 -10.81 7.27 -1.27
CA GLU A 45 -10.42 6.81 0.07
C GLU A 45 -9.04 6.15 -0.01
N HIS A 46 -8.13 6.49 0.91
CA HIS A 46 -6.79 5.89 0.94
C HIS A 46 -6.83 4.46 1.49
N LEU A 47 -5.98 3.56 0.97
CA LEU A 47 -5.92 2.14 1.37
C LEU A 47 -5.86 1.95 2.88
N ILE A 48 -4.95 2.68 3.54
CA ILE A 48 -4.75 2.61 5.00
C ILE A 48 -6.07 2.90 5.74
N ASP A 49 -6.75 3.97 5.34
CA ASP A 49 -7.96 4.45 5.99
C ASP A 49 -9.12 3.45 5.72
N LYS A 50 -9.21 2.89 4.51
CA LYS A 50 -10.18 1.84 4.15
C LYS A 50 -9.98 0.56 4.95
N LEU A 51 -8.74 0.06 5.06
CA LEU A 51 -8.43 -1.16 5.81
C LEU A 51 -8.80 -1.00 7.30
N GLN A 52 -8.48 0.14 7.91
CA GLN A 52 -8.87 0.44 9.28
C GLN A 52 -10.39 0.51 9.45
N ARG A 53 -11.09 1.21 8.56
CA ARG A 53 -12.56 1.30 8.57
C ARG A 53 -13.21 -0.08 8.47
N LEU A 54 -12.62 -0.98 7.67
CA LEU A 54 -13.08 -2.36 7.54
C LEU A 54 -12.69 -3.25 8.72
N GLY A 55 -11.90 -2.76 9.68
CA GLY A 55 -11.47 -3.49 10.87
C GLY A 55 -10.34 -4.49 10.61
N VAL A 56 -9.52 -4.25 9.59
CA VAL A 56 -8.29 -5.03 9.33
C VAL A 56 -7.17 -4.54 10.25
N THR A 57 -6.41 -5.47 10.82
CA THR A 57 -5.30 -5.12 11.72
C THR A 57 -4.07 -4.74 10.90
N ILE A 58 -3.68 -3.47 10.92
CA ILE A 58 -2.44 -3.01 10.28
C ILE A 58 -1.32 -3.00 11.32
N GLY A 59 -0.22 -3.69 11.01
CA GLY A 59 0.92 -3.80 11.92
C GLY A 59 2.02 -2.77 11.67
N ALA A 60 2.26 -2.43 10.41
CA ALA A 60 3.26 -1.47 9.98
C ALA A 60 2.93 -0.93 8.58
N LEU A 61 3.39 0.28 8.31
CA LEU A 61 3.33 0.92 7.00
C LEU A 61 4.74 0.94 6.39
N PHE A 62 4.82 0.79 5.09
CA PHE A 62 6.06 0.83 4.33
C PHE A 62 5.89 1.82 3.20
N SER A 63 6.73 2.85 3.17
CA SER A 63 6.68 3.88 2.14
C SER A 63 7.89 3.75 1.21
N PRO A 64 7.71 3.80 -0.11
CA PRO A 64 8.83 3.93 -1.05
C PRO A 64 9.32 5.39 -1.04
N GLU A 65 9.44 6.00 -2.22
CA GLU A 65 9.76 7.42 -2.39
C GLU A 65 8.57 8.33 -1.99
N HIS A 66 8.88 9.60 -1.66
CA HIS A 66 7.92 10.70 -1.41
C HIS A 66 6.93 10.56 -0.23
N GLY A 67 7.13 9.55 0.60
CA GLY A 67 6.36 9.35 1.83
C GLY A 67 4.98 8.73 1.60
N ILE A 68 4.39 8.24 2.69
CA ILE A 68 3.21 7.35 2.63
C ILE A 68 1.96 8.06 2.10
N ARG A 69 1.86 9.38 2.27
CA ARG A 69 0.75 10.23 1.77
C ARG A 69 1.20 11.30 0.75
N GLY A 70 2.41 11.20 0.21
CA GLY A 70 2.88 12.01 -0.93
C GLY A 70 3.11 13.51 -0.66
N GLN A 71 3.49 13.87 0.56
CA GLN A 71 3.68 15.28 0.97
C GLN A 71 5.15 15.69 1.10
N LEU A 72 6.10 14.81 0.76
CA LEU A 72 7.52 15.00 1.05
C LEU A 72 8.35 14.97 -0.25
N ASP A 73 9.09 16.05 -0.50
CA ASP A 73 10.00 16.22 -1.63
C ASP A 73 11.44 15.75 -1.32
N GLU A 74 11.66 15.15 -0.14
CA GLU A 74 12.97 14.68 0.33
C GLU A 74 12.93 13.21 0.76
N THR A 75 14.11 12.63 1.02
CA THR A 75 14.25 11.29 1.61
C THR A 75 13.46 11.22 2.91
N VAL A 76 12.46 10.36 2.95
CA VAL A 76 11.60 10.20 4.13
C VAL A 76 12.23 9.18 5.06
N PRO A 77 12.60 9.56 6.31
CA PRO A 77 13.08 8.59 7.29
C PRO A 77 11.92 7.76 7.86
N ASP A 78 12.26 6.79 8.71
CA ASP A 78 11.25 6.12 9.53
C ASP A 78 10.51 7.15 10.40
N SER A 79 9.20 6.96 10.51
CA SER A 79 8.31 7.93 11.15
C SER A 79 7.03 7.25 11.67
N VAL A 80 6.03 8.04 12.03
CA VAL A 80 4.72 7.58 12.49
C VAL A 80 3.66 8.28 11.67
N ASP A 81 2.66 7.55 11.18
CA ASP A 81 1.52 8.16 10.49
C ASP A 81 0.65 8.89 11.53
N GLU A 82 0.60 10.21 11.47
CA GLU A 82 -0.08 11.06 12.46
C GLU A 82 -1.57 10.73 12.62
N ARG A 83 -2.21 10.22 11.57
CA ARG A 83 -3.64 9.88 11.58
C ARG A 83 -3.92 8.57 12.30
N THR A 84 -3.00 7.61 12.22
CA THR A 84 -3.24 6.23 12.68
C THR A 84 -2.37 5.80 13.85
N GLY A 85 -1.28 6.52 14.12
CA GLY A 85 -0.27 6.15 15.11
C GLY A 85 0.59 4.95 14.69
N LEU A 86 0.48 4.48 13.44
CA LEU A 86 1.22 3.32 12.95
C LEU A 86 2.67 3.70 12.58
N PRO A 87 3.64 2.81 12.84
CA PRO A 87 5.01 3.03 12.39
C PRO A 87 5.06 3.01 10.86
N ILE A 88 5.78 3.96 10.28
CA ILE A 88 6.13 4.03 8.86
C ILE A 88 7.61 3.68 8.73
N TYR A 89 7.91 2.65 7.93
CA TYR A 89 9.26 2.30 7.54
C TYR A 89 9.54 2.77 6.12
N SER A 90 10.61 3.54 5.95
CA SER A 90 11.09 3.95 4.63
C SER A 90 11.77 2.79 3.92
N LEU A 91 11.39 2.58 2.66
CA LEU A 91 12.00 1.65 1.72
C LEU A 91 12.76 2.41 0.61
N TYR A 92 13.30 3.57 0.95
CA TYR A 92 14.09 4.40 0.05
C TYR A 92 15.49 4.73 0.64
N GLY A 93 16.43 5.12 -0.22
CA GLY A 93 17.80 5.41 0.17
C GLY A 93 18.59 4.14 0.56
N GLU A 94 19.12 4.13 1.78
CA GLU A 94 20.00 3.05 2.28
C GLU A 94 19.26 1.72 2.48
N ARG A 95 17.96 1.77 2.82
CA ARG A 95 17.14 0.57 3.04
C ARG A 95 16.03 0.52 2.00
N LYS A 96 16.13 -0.42 1.06
CA LYS A 96 15.14 -0.64 -0.02
C LYS A 96 14.29 -1.90 0.16
N LYS A 97 14.62 -2.70 1.17
CA LYS A 97 14.00 -3.99 1.50
C LYS A 97 13.54 -3.97 2.96
N PRO A 98 12.31 -4.43 3.28
CA PRO A 98 11.89 -4.61 4.67
C PRO A 98 12.87 -5.51 5.43
N THR A 99 13.21 -5.14 6.67
CA THR A 99 14.07 -5.98 7.50
C THR A 99 13.28 -7.13 8.14
N PRO A 100 13.96 -8.23 8.54
CA PRO A 100 13.30 -9.31 9.27
C PRO A 100 12.59 -8.85 10.55
N SER A 101 13.11 -7.81 11.24
CA SER A 101 12.50 -7.25 12.43
C SER A 101 11.24 -6.45 12.14
N GLN A 102 11.20 -5.72 11.02
CA GLN A 102 10.01 -4.98 10.57
C GLN A 102 8.88 -5.93 10.15
N LEU A 103 9.22 -7.12 9.68
CA LEU A 103 8.27 -8.17 9.30
C LEU A 103 7.91 -9.13 10.45
N ALA A 104 8.50 -8.98 11.64
CA ALA A 104 8.48 -10.03 12.66
C ALA A 104 7.08 -10.40 13.17
N ASN A 105 6.17 -9.44 13.17
CA ASN A 105 4.81 -9.58 13.70
C ASN A 105 3.74 -9.34 12.61
N LEU A 106 4.08 -9.61 11.35
CA LEU A 106 3.16 -9.47 10.23
C LEU A 106 2.83 -10.85 9.68
N ASP A 107 1.57 -11.05 9.30
CA ASP A 107 1.08 -12.29 8.71
C ASP A 107 1.03 -12.23 7.18
N ALA A 108 1.01 -11.03 6.60
CA ALA A 108 1.00 -10.81 5.15
C ALA A 108 1.46 -9.40 4.79
N LEU A 109 1.88 -9.19 3.55
CA LEU A 109 2.11 -7.87 2.96
C LEU A 109 1.03 -7.55 1.91
N ILE A 110 0.52 -6.32 1.96
CA ILE A 110 -0.33 -5.74 0.91
C ILE A 110 0.50 -4.70 0.16
N PHE A 111 0.58 -4.85 -1.17
CA PHE A 111 1.19 -3.85 -2.05
C PHE A 111 0.10 -3.19 -2.91
N ASP A 112 0.02 -1.85 -2.84
CA ASP A 112 -0.91 -1.07 -3.67
C ASP A 112 -0.30 0.29 -4.02
N ILE A 113 0.34 0.33 -5.20
CA ILE A 113 0.96 1.52 -5.77
C ILE A 113 0.71 1.50 -7.28
N GLN A 114 0.24 2.63 -7.84
CA GLN A 114 0.15 2.81 -9.27
C GLN A 114 1.54 3.06 -9.87
N ASP A 115 2.04 2.09 -10.63
CA ASP A 115 3.26 2.21 -11.42
C ASP A 115 2.98 2.75 -12.84
N ILE A 116 4.01 3.13 -13.58
CA ILE A 116 3.91 3.68 -14.95
C ILE A 116 4.44 2.74 -16.04
N GLY A 117 4.91 1.53 -15.69
CA GLY A 117 5.41 0.54 -16.64
C GLY A 117 6.81 0.84 -17.18
N ALA A 118 7.60 1.65 -16.47
CA ALA A 118 8.94 2.04 -16.88
C ALA A 118 9.99 1.51 -15.90
N ARG A 119 11.00 0.80 -16.41
CA ARG A 119 12.02 0.15 -15.56
C ARG A 119 12.77 1.11 -14.63
N TYR A 120 12.94 2.37 -15.03
CA TYR A 120 13.64 3.36 -14.22
C TYR A 120 12.75 3.98 -13.13
N TYR A 121 11.46 3.66 -13.11
CA TYR A 121 10.60 3.90 -11.95
C TYR A 121 10.75 2.73 -10.98
N THR A 122 11.01 3.06 -9.71
CA THR A 122 11.55 2.13 -8.72
C THR A 122 10.49 1.34 -7.97
N TYR A 123 9.19 1.67 -8.09
CA TYR A 123 8.12 1.03 -7.32
C TYR A 123 8.04 -0.48 -7.54
N ILE A 124 8.22 -0.94 -8.79
CA ILE A 124 8.30 -2.37 -9.09
C ILE A 124 9.54 -3.05 -8.50
N SER A 125 10.64 -2.31 -8.32
CA SER A 125 11.83 -2.82 -7.63
C SER A 125 11.58 -2.93 -6.13
N THR A 126 10.88 -1.95 -5.53
CA THR A 126 10.40 -2.04 -4.13
C THR A 126 9.49 -3.26 -3.94
N MET A 127 8.55 -3.50 -4.87
CA MET A 127 7.69 -4.69 -4.83
C MET A 127 8.51 -5.98 -4.86
N GLY A 128 9.47 -6.10 -5.79
CA GLY A 128 10.31 -7.29 -5.90
C GLY A 128 11.13 -7.57 -4.64
N LEU A 129 11.75 -6.53 -4.05
CA LEU A 129 12.51 -6.66 -2.81
C LEU A 129 11.63 -7.02 -1.61
N ALA A 130 10.42 -6.45 -1.55
CA ALA A 130 9.45 -6.80 -0.52
C ALA A 130 8.97 -8.25 -0.64
N MET A 131 8.73 -8.75 -1.86
CA MET A 131 8.40 -10.15 -2.10
C MET A 131 9.53 -11.09 -1.67
N GLU A 132 10.78 -10.72 -1.93
CA GLU A 132 11.95 -11.48 -1.45
C GLU A 132 12.00 -11.54 0.08
N ALA A 133 11.78 -10.41 0.76
CA ALA A 133 11.73 -10.35 2.22
C ALA A 133 10.55 -11.16 2.80
N ALA A 134 9.39 -11.11 2.15
CA ALA A 134 8.20 -11.89 2.52
C ALA A 134 8.48 -13.40 2.41
N ALA A 135 9.11 -13.84 1.32
CA ALA A 135 9.49 -15.23 1.09
C ALA A 135 10.49 -15.74 2.15
N GLU A 136 11.49 -14.92 2.53
CA GLU A 136 12.43 -15.24 3.61
C GLU A 136 11.73 -15.43 4.97
N ARG A 137 10.61 -14.73 5.19
CA ARG A 137 9.78 -14.81 6.41
C ARG A 137 8.61 -15.79 6.28
N LYS A 138 8.40 -16.38 5.11
CA LYS A 138 7.29 -17.30 4.81
C LYS A 138 5.91 -16.67 5.04
N ILE A 139 5.76 -15.39 4.72
CA ILE A 139 4.48 -14.69 4.72
C ILE A 139 4.08 -14.35 3.27
N PRO A 140 2.78 -14.44 2.92
CA PRO A 140 2.27 -14.04 1.63
C PRO A 140 2.35 -12.53 1.37
#